data_AF-A0AAU8N8M5-F1
#
_entry.id   AF-A0AAU8N8M5-F1
#
_cell.length_a   1.000
_cell.length_b   1.000
_cell.length_c   1.000
_cell.angle_alpha   90.00
_cell.angle_beta   90.00
_cell.angle_gamma   90.00
#
_symmetry.space_group_name_H-M   'P 1'
#
loop_
_entity.id
_entity.type
_entity.pdbx_description
1 polymer ?
#
loop_
_entity_poly.entity_id
_entity_poly.type
_entity_poly.pdbx_seq_one_letter_code
_entity_poly.pdbx_strand_id
1 'polypeptide(L)'
;MIYWFYSGLNPMIPVFIICPIIVILIGTMAHFGKLNLVLGMCISFLLPLLFIAVNAATFKANIGAWIIYGIGYSIITLIVYKFLGFLKK
;
A
#
# COMPACT_ATOMS: atom_id res chain seq x y z
N MET A 1 13.24 -3.67 12.39
CA MET A 1 12.26 -3.44 11.30
C MET A 1 12.93 -3.84 9.99
N ILE A 2 12.32 -4.68 9.15
CA ILE A 2 12.84 -5.43 7.96
C ILE A 2 14.24 -5.06 7.41
N TYR A 3 14.59 -3.78 7.24
CA TYR A 3 15.94 -3.30 6.93
C TYR A 3 17.06 -3.72 7.92
N TRP A 4 16.72 -4.08 9.16
CA TRP A 4 17.66 -4.66 10.12
C TRP A 4 18.05 -6.11 9.79
N PHE A 5 17.21 -6.83 9.04
CA PHE A 5 17.47 -8.21 8.61
C PHE A 5 18.04 -8.29 7.19
N TYR A 6 17.85 -7.25 6.38
CA TYR A 6 18.38 -7.15 5.02
C TYR A 6 19.01 -5.77 4.80
N SER A 7 20.26 -5.64 5.22
CA SER A 7 21.09 -4.44 5.02
C SER A 7 21.36 -4.09 3.54
N GLY A 8 21.03 -4.98 2.60
CA GLY A 8 21.17 -4.78 1.15
C GLY A 8 19.85 -4.71 0.37
N LEU A 9 18.69 -4.66 1.04
CA LEU A 9 17.42 -4.62 0.30
C LEU A 9 17.27 -3.25 -0.37
N ASN A 10 17.28 -3.24 -1.70
CA ASN A 10 17.05 -2.02 -2.47
C ASN A 10 15.70 -1.43 -2.04
N PRO A 11 15.65 -0.19 -1.53
CA PRO A 11 14.41 0.45 -1.06
C PRO A 11 13.33 0.58 -2.15
N MET A 12 13.67 0.34 -3.41
CA MET A 12 12.72 0.19 -4.50
C MET A 12 11.89 -1.10 -4.39
N ILE A 13 12.42 -2.20 -3.86
CA ILE A 13 11.70 -3.49 -3.80
C ILE A 13 10.43 -3.40 -2.93
N PRO A 14 10.47 -2.81 -1.71
CA PRO A 14 9.26 -2.66 -0.91
C PRO A 14 8.20 -1.79 -1.57
N VAL A 15 8.62 -0.70 -2.24
CA VAL A 15 7.71 0.29 -2.83
C VAL A 15 7.13 -0.18 -4.17
N PHE A 16 7.91 -0.87 -4.99
CA PHE A 16 7.49 -1.25 -6.35
C PHE A 16 7.00 -2.70 -6.47
N ILE A 17 7.29 -3.57 -5.50
CA ILE A 17 6.90 -4.98 -5.57
C ILE A 17 6.02 -5.36 -4.38
N ILE A 18 6.53 -5.20 -3.16
CA ILE A 18 5.84 -5.70 -1.97
C ILE A 18 4.54 -4.92 -1.72
N CYS A 19 4.61 -3.58 -1.71
CA CYS A 19 3.44 -2.74 -1.46
C CYS A 19 2.34 -2.97 -2.51
N PRO A 20 2.61 -2.94 -3.83
CA PRO A 20 1.58 -3.23 -4.83
C PRO A 20 0.91 -4.59 -4.66
N ILE A 21 1.67 -5.64 -4.32
CA ILE A 21 1.09 -6.97 -4.05
C ILE A 21 0.12 -6.92 -2.88
N ILE A 22 0.53 -6.31 -1.75
CA ILE A 22 -0.34 -6.17 -0.56
C ILE A 22 -1.59 -5.36 -0.90
N VAL A 23 -1.44 -4.27 -1.66
CA VAL A 23 -2.54 -3.39 -2.08
C VAL A 23 -3.56 -4.12 -2.96
N ILE A 24 -3.10 -5.01 -3.84
CA ILE A 24 -3.96 -5.89 -4.65
C ILE A 24 -4.71 -6.87 -3.74
N LEU A 25 -4.03 -7.49 -2.77
CA LEU A 25 -4.68 -8.38 -1.80
C LEU A 25 -5.73 -7.64 -0.96
N ILE A 26 -5.47 -6.40 -0.54
CA ILE A 26 -6.47 -5.59 0.15
C ILE A 26 -7.69 -5.33 -0.74
N GLY A 27 -7.47 -5.03 -2.02
CA GLY A 27 -8.55 -4.85 -3.00
C GLY A 27 -9.39 -6.11 -3.24
N THR A 28 -8.74 -7.28 -3.30
CA THR A 28 -9.45 -8.57 -3.44
C THR A 28 -10.22 -8.92 -2.17
N MET A 29 -9.65 -8.69 -0.98
CA MET A 29 -10.32 -8.89 0.30
C MET A 29 -11.49 -7.91 0.50
N ALA A 30 -11.38 -6.67 0.03
CA ALA A 30 -12.50 -5.73 0.00
C ALA A 30 -13.64 -6.23 -0.87
N HIS A 31 -13.33 -6.89 -1.98
CA HIS A 31 -14.35 -7.42 -2.88
C HIS A 31 -15.02 -8.70 -2.35
N PHE A 32 -14.24 -9.70 -1.93
CA PHE A 32 -14.75 -11.02 -1.54
C PHE A 32 -15.00 -11.17 -0.04
N GLY A 33 -14.21 -10.50 0.80
CA GLY A 33 -14.13 -10.70 2.25
C GLY A 33 -15.01 -9.79 3.09
N LYS A 34 -15.94 -9.03 2.49
CA LYS A 34 -16.80 -8.03 3.16
C LYS A 34 -16.03 -6.91 3.88
N LEU A 35 -14.73 -6.76 3.62
CA LEU A 35 -13.96 -5.63 4.13
C LEU A 35 -14.49 -4.35 3.48
N ASN A 36 -14.81 -3.35 4.29
CA ASN A 36 -15.28 -2.06 3.78
C ASN A 36 -14.22 -1.47 2.84
N LEU A 37 -14.61 -1.13 1.60
CA LEU A 37 -13.70 -0.58 0.60
C LEU A 37 -12.96 0.66 1.10
N VAL A 38 -13.65 1.56 1.81
CA VAL A 38 -13.04 2.77 2.39
C VAL A 38 -11.94 2.38 3.37
N LEU A 39 -12.20 1.38 4.22
CA LEU A 39 -11.21 0.87 5.15
C LEU A 39 -10.01 0.27 4.41
N GLY A 40 -10.24 -0.50 3.34
CA GLY A 40 -9.17 -1.03 2.48
C GLY A 40 -8.33 0.07 1.86
N MET A 41 -8.95 1.12 1.34
CA MET A 41 -8.25 2.29 0.80
C MET A 41 -7.43 3.04 1.86
N CYS A 42 -7.94 3.17 3.08
CA CYS A 42 -7.21 3.77 4.20
C CYS A 42 -5.99 2.92 4.60
N ILE A 43 -6.13 1.59 4.65
CA ILE A 43 -5.01 0.69 4.95
C ILE A 43 -3.92 0.83 3.87
N SER A 44 -4.32 0.82 2.59
CA SER A 44 -3.39 1.01 1.46
C SER A 44 -2.70 2.38 1.48
N PHE A 45 -3.42 3.44 1.91
CA PHE A 45 -2.85 4.79 2.06
C PHE A 45 -1.76 4.85 3.14
N LEU A 46 -1.94 4.11 4.23
CA LEU A 46 -1.01 4.07 5.36
C LEU A 46 0.16 3.10 5.13
N LEU A 47 0.05 2.20 4.15
CA LEU A 47 1.05 1.17 3.87
C LEU A 47 2.48 1.70 3.67
N PRO A 48 2.74 2.82 2.95
CA PRO A 48 4.09 3.35 2.80
C PRO A 48 4.72 3.80 4.13
N LEU A 49 3.92 4.15 5.14
CA LEU A 49 4.43 4.57 6.46
C LEU A 49 5.23 3.46 7.15
N LEU A 50 4.92 2.19 6.88
CA LEU A 50 5.67 1.06 7.43
C LEU A 50 7.15 1.09 7.03
N PHE A 51 7.47 1.71 5.90
CA PHE A 51 8.82 1.81 5.36
C PHE A 51 9.45 3.20 5.58
N ILE A 52 8.62 4.24 5.63
CA ILE A 52 9.09 5.64 5.65
C ILE A 52 9.16 6.20 7.09
N ALA A 53 8.28 5.78 8.00
CA ALA A 53 8.14 6.36 9.33
C ALA A 53 9.06 5.73 10.39
N VAL A 54 10.31 5.38 10.01
CA VAL A 54 11.28 4.74 10.93
C VAL A 54 11.74 5.71 12.02
N ASN A 55 11.78 7.01 11.73
CA ASN A 55 11.99 8.08 12.71
C ASN A 55 11.38 9.41 12.21
N ALA A 56 11.26 10.40 13.09
CA ALA A 56 10.62 11.69 12.78
C ALA A 56 11.34 12.50 11.69
N ALA A 57 12.67 12.37 11.58
CA ALA A 57 13.46 13.07 10.56
C ALA A 57 13.22 12.47 9.16
N THR A 58 13.27 11.14 9.05
CA THR A 58 12.97 10.41 7.81
C THR A 58 11.52 10.62 7.40
N PHE A 59 10.57 10.62 8.34
CA PHE A 59 9.17 10.91 8.04
C PHE A 59 8.98 12.31 7.44
N LYS A 60 9.56 13.35 8.06
CA LYS A 60 9.48 14.74 7.54
C LYS A 60 10.09 14.85 6.14
N ALA A 61 11.24 14.21 5.91
CA ALA A 61 11.93 14.24 4.63
C ALA A 61 11.16 13.54 3.50
N ASN A 62 10.26 12.60 3.83
CA ASN A 62 9.57 11.74 2.87
C ASN A 62 8.04 11.89 2.89
N ILE A 63 7.51 12.95 3.50
CA ILE A 63 6.07 13.16 3.63
C ILE A 63 5.38 13.28 2.26
N GLY A 64 6.04 13.93 1.29
CA GLY A 64 5.54 14.03 -0.08
C GLY A 64 5.49 12.67 -0.78
N ALA A 65 6.52 11.83 -0.59
CA ALA A 65 6.53 10.48 -1.11
C ALA A 65 5.41 9.64 -0.51
N TRP A 66 5.17 9.73 0.80
CA TRP A 66 4.06 9.04 1.45
C TRP A 66 2.71 9.44 0.85
N ILE A 67 2.45 10.74 0.64
CA ILE A 67 1.19 11.20 0.06
C ILE A 67 1.00 10.63 -1.36
N ILE A 68 2.02 10.72 -2.21
CA ILE A 68 1.94 10.26 -3.60
C ILE A 68 1.73 8.74 -3.67
N TYR A 69 2.58 7.97 -2.99
CA TYR A 69 2.47 6.51 -3.00
C TYR A 69 1.21 6.03 -2.28
N GLY A 70 0.82 6.67 -1.18
CA GLY A 70 -0.40 6.36 -0.44
C GLY A 70 -1.64 6.54 -1.31
N ILE A 71 -1.76 7.68 -2.01
CA ILE A 71 -2.87 7.93 -2.96
C ILE A 71 -2.83 6.90 -4.08
N GLY A 72 -1.66 6.65 -4.67
CA GLY A 72 -1.49 5.66 -5.73
C GLY A 72 -1.97 4.27 -5.31
N TYR A 73 -1.61 3.83 -4.11
CA TYR A 73 -2.03 2.55 -3.56
C TYR A 73 -3.54 2.50 -3.28
N SER A 74 -4.15 3.55 -2.72
CA SER A 74 -5.60 3.62 -2.55
C SER A 74 -6.34 3.51 -3.89
N ILE A 75 -5.81 4.15 -4.95
CA ILE A 75 -6.37 4.04 -6.31
C ILE A 75 -6.26 2.61 -6.83
N ILE A 76 -5.12 1.94 -6.66
CA ILE A 76 -4.96 0.53 -7.07
C ILE A 76 -5.97 -0.36 -6.35
N THR A 77 -6.17 -0.20 -5.03
CA THR A 77 -7.19 -0.94 -4.27
C THR A 77 -8.59 -0.73 -4.87
N LEU A 78 -8.95 0.51 -5.20
CA LEU A 78 -10.23 0.83 -5.83
C LEU A 78 -10.37 0.18 -7.22
N ILE A 79 -9.32 0.23 -8.04
CA ILE A 79 -9.29 -0.40 -9.37
C ILE A 79 -9.50 -1.90 -9.25
N VAL A 80 -8.75 -2.57 -8.37
CA VAL A 80 -8.88 -4.02 -8.15
C VAL A 80 -10.29 -4.38 -7.69
N TYR A 81 -10.84 -3.64 -6.72
CA TYR A 81 -12.19 -3.87 -6.23
C TYR A 81 -13.25 -3.76 -7.36
N LYS A 82 -13.17 -2.71 -8.19
CA LYS A 82 -14.09 -2.50 -9.30
C LYS A 82 -13.91 -3.52 -10.41
N PHE A 83 -12.66 -3.84 -10.75
CA PHE A 83 -12.33 -4.81 -11.79
C PHE A 83 -12.87 -6.20 -11.46
N LEU A 84 -12.72 -6.66 -10.22
CA LEU A 84 -13.29 -7.93 -9.77
C LEU A 84 -14.83 -7.91 -9.79
N GLY A 85 -15.45 -6.78 -9.45
CA GLY A 85 -16.90 -6.61 -9.57
C GLY A 85 -17.40 -6.60 -11.01
N PHE A 86 -16.59 -6.13 -11.96
CA PHE A 86 -16.88 -6.21 -13.38
C PHE A 86 -16.78 -7.66 -13.89
N LEU A 87 -15.75 -8.41 -13.52
CA LEU A 87 -15.57 -9.81 -13.93
C LEU A 87 -16.65 -10.77 -13.41
N LYS A 88 -17.34 -10.40 -12.33
CA LYS A 88 -18.42 -11.20 -11.73
C LYS A 88 -19.78 -10.97 -12.43
N LYS A 89 -19.91 -9.92 -13.24
CA LYS A 89 -21.11 -9.65 -14.04
C LYS A 89 -21.07 -10.43 -15.35
#